data_AF-G0EC52-F1
#
_entry.id   AF-G0EC52-F1
#
_cell.length_a   1.000
_cell.length_b   1.000
_cell.length_c   1.000
_cell.angle_alpha   90.00
_cell.angle_beta   90.00
_cell.angle_gamma   90.00
#
_symmetry.space_group_name_H-M   'P 1'
#
loop_
_entity.id
_entity.type
_entity.pdbx_description
1 polymer ?
#
loop_
_entity_poly.entity_id
_entity_poly.type
_entity_poly.pdbx_seq_one_letter_code
_entity_poly.pdbx_strand_id
1 'polypeptide(L)'
;MGSDASVQTRVENILLEADRLALRVLAPAARKSIVVLKSLYRGDKSEDEILAECMMVYPGCKNLKPTILFLEKLGVVTRKPWKDGKYSLTDYGRSVAEALFDIIKDVRSIVESALRGSMNVIDLYVQLVTPAMSMIEIALGSRTKVELLLTLVIHAYISALIASTLSILSREDPRFKSVLAEIEKMIVGETGEQLDEFSDE
;
A
#
# COMPACT_ATOMS: atom_id res chain seq x y z
N MET A 1 17.66 -8.69 26.98
CA MET A 1 16.42 -9.16 26.30
C MET A 1 15.38 -8.05 26.06
N GLY A 2 15.71 -6.75 26.20
CA GLY A 2 14.74 -5.65 26.08
C GLY A 2 14.76 -4.83 24.78
N SER A 3 15.70 -5.08 23.84
CA SER A 3 15.80 -4.28 22.61
C SER A 3 14.93 -4.81 21.46
N ASP A 4 14.73 -6.12 21.34
CA ASP A 4 13.93 -6.68 20.23
C ASP A 4 12.43 -6.40 20.41
N ALA A 5 11.92 -6.46 21.64
CA ALA A 5 10.51 -6.14 21.91
C ALA A 5 10.17 -4.66 21.67
N SER A 6 11.13 -3.75 21.94
CA SER A 6 10.94 -2.32 21.67
C SER A 6 11.01 -2.00 20.17
N VAL A 7 11.90 -2.67 19.42
CA VAL A 7 11.95 -2.56 17.96
C VAL A 7 10.66 -3.07 17.32
N GLN A 8 10.18 -4.26 17.71
CA GLN A 8 8.94 -4.81 17.16
C GLN A 8 7.72 -3.92 17.43
N THR A 9 7.61 -3.35 18.64
CA THR A 9 6.55 -2.38 18.96
C THR A 9 6.61 -1.16 18.04
N ARG A 10 7.81 -0.65 17.76
CA ARG A 10 7.99 0.49 16.84
C ARG A 10 7.63 0.14 15.40
N VAL A 11 8.05 -1.01 14.90
CA VAL A 11 7.71 -1.51 13.56
C VAL A 11 6.18 -1.54 13.38
N GLU A 12 5.45 -2.14 14.31
CA GLU A 12 3.99 -2.23 14.23
C GLU A 12 3.32 -0.84 14.26
N ASN A 13 3.82 0.09 15.07
CA ASN A 13 3.30 1.46 15.12
C ASN A 13 3.49 2.21 13.79
N ILE A 14 4.69 2.13 13.21
CA ILE A 14 5.01 2.75 11.91
C ILE A 14 4.09 2.17 10.82
N LEU A 15 3.97 0.85 10.74
CA LEU A 15 3.14 0.19 9.72
C LEU A 15 1.65 0.50 9.90
N LEU A 16 1.16 0.57 11.14
CA LEU A 16 -0.23 0.93 11.42
C LEU A 16 -0.53 2.38 11.01
N GLU A 17 0.37 3.31 11.31
CA GLU A 17 0.22 4.71 10.90
C GLU A 17 0.32 4.85 9.38
N ALA A 18 1.31 4.21 8.75
CA ALA A 18 1.49 4.21 7.30
C ALA A 18 0.26 3.63 6.57
N ASP A 19 -0.31 2.53 7.05
CA ASP A 19 -1.51 1.91 6.50
C ASP A 19 -2.72 2.87 6.54
N ARG A 20 -2.90 3.56 7.67
CA ARG A 20 -3.98 4.56 7.83
C ARG A 20 -3.81 5.73 6.88
N LEU A 21 -2.58 6.24 6.71
CA LEU A 21 -2.28 7.33 5.77
C LEU A 21 -2.48 6.89 4.32
N ALA A 22 -1.99 5.70 3.97
CA ALA A 22 -2.14 5.11 2.64
C ALA A 22 -3.60 4.95 2.24
N LEU A 23 -4.45 4.45 3.15
CA LEU A 23 -5.87 4.34 2.88
C LEU A 23 -6.54 5.71 2.74
N ARG A 24 -6.13 6.73 3.51
CA ARG A 24 -6.73 8.07 3.48
C ARG A 24 -6.54 8.79 2.15
N VAL A 25 -5.42 8.59 1.46
CA VAL A 25 -5.18 9.25 0.16
C VAL A 25 -5.98 8.64 -0.99
N LEU A 26 -6.45 7.40 -0.85
CA LEU A 26 -7.26 6.74 -1.87
C LEU A 26 -8.68 7.30 -1.93
N ALA A 27 -9.26 7.29 -3.13
CA ALA A 27 -10.68 7.53 -3.33
C ALA A 27 -11.53 6.52 -2.52
N PRO A 28 -12.75 6.88 -2.07
CA PRO A 28 -13.54 6.04 -1.18
C PRO A 28 -13.79 4.62 -1.69
N ALA A 29 -14.04 4.44 -2.99
CA ALA A 29 -14.27 3.12 -3.59
C ALA A 29 -13.00 2.26 -3.58
N ALA A 30 -11.86 2.84 -3.98
CA ALA A 30 -10.54 2.18 -3.96
C ALA A 30 -10.15 1.73 -2.55
N ARG A 31 -10.35 2.61 -1.57
CA ARG A 31 -10.11 2.32 -0.15
C ARG A 31 -10.90 1.10 0.33
N LYS A 32 -12.20 1.05 0.02
CA LYS A 32 -13.05 -0.09 0.38
C LYS A 32 -12.57 -1.38 -0.28
N SER A 33 -12.14 -1.33 -1.54
CA SER A 33 -11.61 -2.51 -2.23
C SER A 33 -10.40 -3.11 -1.50
N ILE A 34 -9.44 -2.26 -1.10
CA ILE A 34 -8.28 -2.69 -0.31
C ILE A 34 -8.69 -3.30 1.02
N VAL A 35 -9.62 -2.66 1.74
CA VAL A 35 -10.12 -3.19 3.02
C VAL A 35 -10.80 -4.54 2.84
N VAL A 36 -11.66 -4.71 1.82
CA VAL A 36 -12.34 -5.98 1.54
C VAL A 36 -11.31 -7.08 1.25
N LEU A 37 -10.32 -6.82 0.41
CA LEU A 37 -9.23 -7.76 0.12
C LEU A 37 -8.47 -8.15 1.39
N LYS A 38 -8.03 -7.15 2.18
CA LYS A 38 -7.31 -7.38 3.45
C LYS A 38 -8.14 -8.17 4.47
N SER A 39 -9.44 -7.90 4.52
CA SER A 39 -10.35 -8.54 5.45
C SER A 39 -10.59 -10.00 5.08
N LEU A 40 -10.87 -10.28 3.81
CA LEU A 40 -11.16 -11.63 3.30
C LEU A 40 -9.93 -12.52 3.16
N TYR A 41 -8.73 -11.93 3.06
CA TYR A 41 -7.47 -12.70 3.12
C TYR A 41 -7.33 -13.46 4.45
N ARG A 42 -7.86 -12.89 5.54
CA ARG A 42 -7.84 -13.50 6.88
C ARG A 42 -8.92 -14.57 7.09
N GLY A 43 -9.80 -14.77 6.10
CA GLY A 43 -10.86 -15.78 6.15
C GLY A 43 -12.21 -15.27 5.65
N ASP A 44 -13.15 -16.21 5.55
CA ASP A 44 -14.52 -15.97 5.09
C ASP A 44 -15.29 -15.06 6.08
N LYS A 45 -15.90 -13.98 5.60
CA LYS A 45 -16.58 -12.96 6.44
C LYS A 45 -17.91 -12.48 5.87
N SER A 46 -18.81 -12.08 6.75
CA SER A 46 -20.05 -11.39 6.39
C SER A 46 -19.80 -9.94 5.98
N GLU A 47 -20.78 -9.31 5.33
CA GLU A 47 -20.69 -7.87 4.99
C GLU A 47 -20.48 -7.00 6.25
N ASP A 48 -21.16 -7.34 7.34
CA ASP A 48 -21.11 -6.59 8.60
C ASP A 48 -19.75 -6.70 9.28
N GLU A 49 -19.13 -7.89 9.24
CA GLU A 49 -17.76 -8.10 9.75
C GLU A 49 -16.75 -7.24 8.97
N ILE A 50 -16.85 -7.21 7.64
CA ILE A 50 -15.95 -6.40 6.79
C ILE A 50 -16.23 -4.90 7.00
N LEU A 51 -17.49 -4.50 7.18
CA LEU A 51 -17.87 -3.12 7.43
C LEU A 51 -17.33 -2.62 8.77
N ALA A 52 -17.40 -3.44 9.82
CA ALA A 52 -16.82 -3.13 11.13
C ALA A 52 -15.32 -2.86 11.02
N GLU A 53 -14.56 -3.73 10.33
CA GLU A 53 -13.13 -3.53 10.08
C GLU A 53 -12.86 -2.27 9.24
N CYS A 54 -13.71 -2.00 8.25
CA CYS A 54 -13.60 -0.78 7.45
C CYS A 54 -13.77 0.48 8.30
N MET A 55 -14.73 0.49 9.22
CA MET A 55 -14.99 1.62 10.11
C MET A 55 -13.87 1.85 11.12
N MET A 56 -13.16 0.79 11.56
CA MET A 56 -12.01 0.92 12.45
C MET A 56 -10.85 1.71 11.82
N VAL A 57 -10.67 1.56 10.50
CA VAL A 57 -9.57 2.22 9.78
C VAL A 57 -10.04 3.52 9.11
N TYR A 58 -11.32 3.58 8.74
CA TYR A 58 -11.97 4.71 8.11
C TYR A 58 -13.38 4.92 8.70
N PRO A 59 -13.55 5.79 9.70
CA PRO A 59 -14.84 6.03 10.37
C PRO A 59 -15.98 6.47 9.43
N GLY A 60 -15.66 7.00 8.24
CA GLY A 60 -16.63 7.36 7.21
C GLY A 60 -17.07 6.20 6.31
N CYS A 61 -16.61 4.97 6.56
CA CYS A 61 -16.94 3.82 5.73
C CYS A 61 -18.41 3.45 5.90
N LYS A 62 -19.20 3.65 4.85
CA LYS A 62 -20.62 3.30 4.79
C LYS A 62 -20.89 2.47 3.55
N ASN A 63 -21.74 1.46 3.64
CA ASN A 63 -22.24 0.65 2.52
C ASN A 63 -21.13 0.00 1.67
N LEU A 64 -20.81 -1.26 1.94
CA LEU A 64 -19.81 -2.04 1.21
C LEU A 64 -20.36 -2.74 -0.03
N LYS A 65 -21.68 -2.99 -0.07
CA LYS A 65 -22.34 -3.72 -1.15
C LYS A 65 -21.91 -3.32 -2.57
N PRO A 66 -21.82 -2.04 -2.97
CA PRO A 66 -21.36 -1.69 -4.32
C PRO A 66 -19.92 -2.13 -4.61
N THR A 67 -19.04 -2.04 -3.61
CA THR A 67 -17.65 -2.48 -3.74
C THR A 67 -17.56 -4.00 -3.80
N ILE A 68 -18.31 -4.71 -2.97
CA ILE A 68 -18.33 -6.19 -3.00
C ILE A 68 -18.85 -6.69 -4.34
N LEU A 69 -19.97 -6.15 -4.84
CA LEU A 69 -20.52 -6.51 -6.15
C LEU A 69 -19.54 -6.21 -7.30
N PHE A 70 -18.78 -5.12 -7.20
CA PHE A 70 -17.72 -4.81 -8.15
C PHE A 70 -16.61 -5.86 -8.13
N LEU A 71 -16.16 -6.28 -6.94
CA LEU A 71 -15.15 -7.33 -6.78
C LEU A 71 -15.67 -8.72 -7.17
N GLU A 72 -16.96 -9.00 -7.00
CA GLU A 72 -17.60 -10.22 -7.50
C GLU A 72 -17.65 -10.25 -9.03
N LYS A 73 -18.00 -9.12 -9.67
CA LYS A 73 -17.94 -8.99 -11.15
C LYS A 73 -16.53 -9.19 -11.71
N LEU A 74 -15.52 -8.86 -10.91
CA LEU A 74 -14.11 -9.09 -11.23
C LEU A 74 -13.64 -10.53 -11.00
N GLY A 75 -14.51 -11.40 -10.46
CA GLY A 75 -14.14 -12.76 -10.11
C GLY A 75 -13.11 -12.83 -8.98
N VAL A 76 -12.99 -11.78 -8.16
CA VAL A 76 -12.05 -11.68 -7.02
C VAL A 76 -12.71 -12.18 -5.75
N VAL A 77 -13.97 -11.81 -5.56
CA VAL A 77 -14.80 -12.21 -4.42
C VAL A 77 -15.92 -13.12 -4.90
N THR A 78 -16.33 -14.05 -4.05
CA THR A 78 -17.54 -14.85 -4.27
C THR A 78 -18.34 -14.96 -2.98
N ARG A 79 -19.66 -14.88 -3.07
CA ARG A 79 -20.55 -15.19 -1.97
C ARG A 79 -20.77 -16.70 -1.86
N LYS A 80 -20.62 -17.24 -0.66
CA LYS A 80 -20.90 -18.64 -0.33
C LYS A 80 -22.28 -18.74 0.33
N PRO A 81 -23.36 -19.02 -0.43
CA PRO A 81 -24.71 -19.09 0.13
C PRO A 81 -24.87 -20.20 1.18
N TRP A 82 -24.05 -21.26 1.12
CA TRP A 82 -24.04 -22.35 2.10
C TRP A 82 -23.27 -22.06 3.40
N LYS A 83 -22.65 -20.87 3.53
CA LYS A 83 -21.97 -20.41 4.76
C LYS A 83 -22.61 -19.10 5.25
N ASP A 84 -23.90 -19.10 5.53
CA ASP A 84 -24.65 -17.93 6.04
C ASP A 84 -24.51 -16.66 5.17
N GLY A 85 -24.26 -16.84 3.87
CA GLY A 85 -24.07 -15.72 2.94
C GLY A 85 -22.76 -14.95 3.11
N LYS A 86 -21.74 -15.53 3.76
CA LYS A 86 -20.39 -14.98 3.86
C LYS A 86 -19.71 -14.85 2.50
N TYR A 87 -18.80 -13.90 2.39
CA TYR A 87 -17.93 -13.69 1.25
C TYR A 87 -16.58 -14.37 1.45
N SER A 88 -15.98 -14.76 0.34
CA SER A 88 -14.65 -15.38 0.26
C SER A 88 -13.88 -14.80 -0.92
N LEU A 89 -12.56 -14.87 -0.85
CA LEU A 89 -11.74 -14.74 -2.05
C LEU A 89 -11.91 -15.99 -2.93
N THR A 90 -12.00 -15.78 -4.23
CA THR A 90 -11.77 -16.82 -5.24
C THR A 90 -10.28 -17.18 -5.31
N ASP A 91 -9.89 -18.14 -6.13
CA ASP A 91 -8.46 -18.46 -6.34
C ASP A 91 -7.71 -17.25 -6.91
N TYR A 92 -8.30 -16.57 -7.90
CA TYR A 92 -7.74 -15.32 -8.44
C TYR A 92 -7.63 -14.23 -7.38
N GLY A 93 -8.71 -13.99 -6.62
CA GLY A 93 -8.70 -12.99 -5.56
C GLY A 93 -7.71 -13.31 -4.44
N ARG A 94 -7.47 -14.60 -4.18
CA ARG A 94 -6.47 -15.07 -3.23
C ARG A 94 -5.06 -14.75 -3.72
N SER A 95 -4.72 -15.06 -4.97
CA SER A 95 -3.41 -14.70 -5.52
C SER A 95 -3.16 -13.19 -5.50
N VAL A 96 -4.18 -12.39 -5.79
CA VAL A 96 -4.10 -10.92 -5.70
C VAL A 96 -3.86 -10.45 -4.27
N ALA A 97 -4.59 -11.02 -3.31
CA ALA A 97 -4.43 -10.69 -1.90
C ALA A 97 -3.06 -11.15 -1.37
N GLU A 98 -2.59 -12.36 -1.74
CA GLU A 98 -1.27 -12.88 -1.38
C GLU A 98 -0.17 -11.91 -1.83
N ALA A 99 -0.18 -11.50 -3.11
CA ALA A 99 0.79 -10.53 -3.62
C ALA A 99 0.76 -9.19 -2.83
N LEU A 100 -0.43 -8.70 -2.48
CA LEU A 100 -0.56 -7.50 -1.64
C LEU A 100 0.07 -7.71 -0.26
N PHE A 101 -0.17 -8.85 0.39
CA PHE A 101 0.36 -9.14 1.72
C PHE A 101 1.86 -9.44 1.72
N ASP A 102 2.40 -10.03 0.66
CA ASP A 102 3.83 -10.22 0.47
C ASP A 102 4.55 -8.87 0.43
N ILE A 103 4.01 -7.90 -0.32
CA ILE A 103 4.55 -6.53 -0.36
C ILE A 103 4.49 -5.86 1.02
N ILE A 104 3.36 -6.00 1.75
CA ILE A 104 3.25 -5.47 3.12
C ILE A 104 4.29 -6.12 4.05
N LYS A 105 4.55 -7.41 3.89
CA LYS A 105 5.55 -8.16 4.65
C LYS A 105 6.97 -7.71 4.30
N ASP A 106 7.25 -7.42 3.05
CA ASP A 106 8.54 -6.87 2.62
C ASP A 106 8.77 -5.48 3.20
N VAL A 107 7.77 -4.59 3.14
CA VAL A 107 7.83 -3.27 3.79
C VAL A 107 8.10 -3.42 5.29
N ARG A 108 7.46 -4.38 5.97
CA ARG A 108 7.75 -4.68 7.39
C ARG A 108 9.21 -5.07 7.61
N SER A 109 9.73 -6.02 6.83
CA SER A 109 11.12 -6.49 6.93
C SER A 109 12.13 -5.35 6.72
N ILE A 110 11.82 -4.47 5.77
CA ILE A 110 12.62 -3.30 5.44
C ILE A 110 12.60 -2.28 6.60
N VAL A 111 11.43 -1.96 7.16
CA VAL A 111 11.31 -1.07 8.33
C VAL A 111 12.08 -1.64 9.53
N GLU A 112 11.96 -2.93 9.78
CA GLU A 112 12.70 -3.60 10.86
C GLU A 112 14.22 -3.48 10.65
N SER A 113 14.70 -3.73 9.44
CA SER A 113 16.12 -3.62 9.09
C SER A 113 16.63 -2.19 9.22
N ALA A 114 15.84 -1.21 8.79
CA ALA A 114 16.12 0.21 8.94
C ALA A 114 16.24 0.62 10.42
N LEU A 115 15.30 0.19 11.27
CA LEU A 115 15.31 0.48 12.70
C LEU A 115 16.45 -0.23 13.45
N ARG A 116 16.85 -1.42 13.01
CA ARG A 116 18.03 -2.14 13.53
C ARG A 116 19.35 -1.52 13.04
N GLY A 117 19.31 -0.59 12.07
CA GLY A 117 20.48 0.04 11.47
C GLY A 117 21.29 -0.89 10.56
N SER A 118 20.72 -2.02 10.14
CA SER A 118 21.37 -3.02 9.28
C SER A 118 21.16 -2.75 7.78
N MET A 119 20.51 -1.64 7.44
CA MET A 119 20.21 -1.25 6.07
C MET A 119 20.64 0.21 5.86
N ASN A 120 21.38 0.46 4.77
CA ASN A 120 21.68 1.83 4.37
C ASN A 120 20.46 2.46 3.65
N VAL A 121 20.49 3.77 3.46
CA VAL A 121 19.30 4.48 3.01
C VAL A 121 19.00 4.29 1.52
N ILE A 122 20.04 4.07 0.70
CA ILE A 122 19.86 3.79 -0.74
C ILE A 122 19.17 2.43 -0.90
N ASP A 123 19.64 1.42 -0.17
CA ASP A 123 19.04 0.08 -0.17
C ASP A 123 17.59 0.12 0.31
N LEU A 124 17.30 0.91 1.36
CA LEU A 124 15.94 1.15 1.85
C LEU A 124 15.03 1.69 0.73
N TYR A 125 15.49 2.73 0.02
CA TYR A 125 14.69 3.34 -1.05
C TYR A 125 14.46 2.38 -2.21
N VAL A 126 15.53 1.76 -2.72
CA VAL A 126 15.45 0.84 -3.85
C VAL A 126 14.51 -0.33 -3.52
N GLN A 127 14.69 -0.97 -2.36
CA GLN A 127 13.87 -2.12 -1.97
C GLN A 127 12.41 -1.75 -1.73
N LEU A 128 12.11 -0.54 -1.24
CA LEU A 128 10.73 -0.10 -1.08
C LEU A 128 10.07 0.26 -2.40
N VAL A 129 10.78 0.86 -3.35
CA VAL A 129 10.20 1.36 -4.61
C VAL A 129 10.06 0.25 -5.66
N THR A 130 10.94 -0.76 -5.67
CA THR A 130 10.89 -1.86 -6.64
C THR A 130 9.52 -2.55 -6.72
N PRO A 131 8.84 -2.91 -5.61
CA PRO A 131 7.50 -3.49 -5.66
C PRO A 131 6.43 -2.60 -6.30
N ALA A 132 6.51 -1.27 -6.09
CA ALA A 132 5.58 -0.34 -6.73
C ALA A 132 5.80 -0.29 -8.25
N MET A 133 7.07 -0.25 -8.68
CA MET A 133 7.45 -0.17 -10.09
C MET A 133 7.10 -1.45 -10.86
N SER A 134 7.29 -2.64 -10.28
CA SER A 134 6.96 -3.90 -10.94
C SER A 134 5.46 -4.05 -11.26
N MET A 135 4.58 -3.43 -10.46
CA MET A 135 3.14 -3.43 -10.75
C MET A 135 2.75 -2.55 -11.94
N ILE A 136 3.60 -1.62 -12.37
CA ILE A 136 3.34 -0.82 -13.58
C ILE A 136 3.31 -1.75 -14.80
N GLU A 137 4.26 -2.69 -14.89
CA GLU A 137 4.27 -3.68 -15.98
C GLU A 137 3.03 -4.56 -15.97
N ILE A 138 2.55 -4.96 -14.78
CA ILE A 138 1.30 -5.73 -14.61
C ILE A 138 0.08 -4.90 -15.06
N ALA A 139 0.05 -3.61 -14.73
CA ALA A 139 -1.01 -2.70 -15.17
C ALA A 139 -1.01 -2.58 -16.71
N LEU A 140 0.16 -2.42 -17.32
CA LEU A 140 0.31 -2.35 -18.78
C LEU A 140 -0.07 -3.66 -19.48
N GLY A 141 0.13 -4.82 -18.84
CA GLY A 141 -0.26 -6.13 -19.34
C GLY A 141 -1.74 -6.52 -19.13
N SER A 142 -2.54 -5.65 -18.50
CA SER A 142 -3.94 -5.95 -18.16
C SER A 142 -4.82 -6.08 -19.41
N ARG A 143 -5.61 -7.17 -19.48
CA ARG A 143 -6.38 -7.52 -20.69
C ARG A 143 -7.74 -6.84 -20.73
N THR A 144 -8.25 -6.42 -19.58
CA THR A 144 -9.53 -5.72 -19.47
C THR A 144 -9.41 -4.41 -18.70
N LYS A 145 -10.29 -3.45 -19.02
CA LYS A 145 -10.40 -2.19 -18.26
C LYS A 145 -10.70 -2.42 -16.78
N VAL A 146 -11.41 -3.50 -16.46
CA VAL A 146 -11.85 -3.78 -15.08
C VAL A 146 -10.68 -4.34 -14.26
N GLU A 147 -9.87 -5.25 -14.82
CA GLU A 147 -8.62 -5.71 -14.20
C GLU A 147 -7.65 -4.54 -13.99
N LEU A 148 -7.48 -3.69 -15.00
CA LEU A 148 -6.64 -2.49 -14.91
C LEU A 148 -7.04 -1.61 -13.71
N LEU A 149 -8.34 -1.40 -13.49
CA LEU A 149 -8.81 -0.60 -12.36
C LEU A 149 -8.42 -1.21 -11.01
N LEU A 150 -8.52 -2.53 -10.84
CA LEU A 150 -8.09 -3.19 -9.61
C LEU A 150 -6.57 -3.08 -9.41
N THR A 151 -5.80 -3.31 -10.47
CA THR A 151 -4.34 -3.18 -10.44
C THR A 151 -3.92 -1.77 -10.06
N LEU A 152 -4.55 -0.74 -10.63
CA LEU A 152 -4.28 0.66 -10.28
C LEU A 152 -4.64 0.99 -8.83
N VAL A 153 -5.72 0.42 -8.30
CA VAL A 153 -6.10 0.60 -6.88
C VAL A 153 -5.05 0.00 -5.96
N ILE A 154 -4.55 -1.20 -6.27
CA ILE A 154 -3.52 -1.88 -5.49
C ILE A 154 -2.19 -1.13 -5.59
N HIS A 155 -1.79 -0.72 -6.79
CA HIS A 155 -0.59 0.08 -7.01
C HIS A 155 -0.64 1.41 -6.23
N ALA A 156 -1.75 2.16 -6.34
CA ALA A 156 -1.91 3.43 -5.62
C ALA A 156 -1.82 3.23 -4.09
N TYR A 157 -2.40 2.16 -3.56
CA TYR A 157 -2.30 1.84 -2.14
C TYR A 157 -0.86 1.56 -1.71
N ILE A 158 -0.14 0.71 -2.45
CA ILE A 158 1.24 0.34 -2.13
C ILE A 158 2.18 1.54 -2.24
N SER A 159 2.06 2.34 -3.31
CA SER A 159 2.84 3.57 -3.46
C SER A 159 2.60 4.54 -2.29
N ALA A 160 1.35 4.67 -1.84
CA ALA A 160 1.03 5.49 -0.68
C ALA A 160 1.54 4.89 0.64
N LEU A 161 1.54 3.56 0.79
CA LEU A 161 2.09 2.86 1.94
C LEU A 161 3.60 3.07 2.05
N ILE A 162 4.33 2.92 0.95
CA ILE A 162 5.77 3.16 0.85
C ILE A 162 6.10 4.62 1.20
N ALA A 163 5.43 5.58 0.55
CA ALA A 163 5.66 7.00 0.79
C ALA A 163 5.39 7.39 2.26
N SER A 164 4.29 6.88 2.83
CA SER A 164 3.94 7.12 4.23
C SER A 164 4.98 6.51 5.17
N THR A 165 5.44 5.29 4.89
CA THR A 165 6.48 4.59 5.68
C THR A 165 7.78 5.39 5.68
N LEU A 166 8.25 5.82 4.51
CA LEU A 166 9.45 6.65 4.38
C LEU A 166 9.31 7.98 5.12
N SER A 167 8.15 8.64 5.02
CA SER A 167 7.88 9.90 5.73
C SER A 167 7.88 9.74 7.25
N ILE A 168 7.40 8.61 7.77
CA ILE A 168 7.42 8.33 9.21
C ILE A 168 8.85 8.00 9.67
N LEU A 169 9.55 7.13 8.95
CA LEU A 169 10.95 6.78 9.24
C LEU A 169 11.86 8.03 9.26
N SER A 170 11.67 8.95 8.32
CA SER A 170 12.45 10.20 8.29
C SER A 170 12.17 11.15 9.46
N ARG A 171 11.01 11.05 10.10
CA ARG A 171 10.75 11.82 11.33
C ARG A 171 11.44 11.18 12.54
N GLU A 172 11.54 9.86 12.58
CA GLU A 172 12.11 9.10 13.71
C GLU A 172 13.64 9.03 13.71
N ASP A 173 14.29 8.98 12.54
CA ASP A 173 15.74 8.85 12.44
C ASP A 173 16.35 9.93 11.52
N PRO A 174 17.27 10.78 12.04
CA PRO A 174 17.95 11.81 11.26
C PRO A 174 18.67 11.28 10.01
N ARG A 175 19.12 10.03 9.98
CA ARG A 175 19.76 9.40 8.82
C ARG A 175 18.83 9.34 7.61
N PHE A 176 17.52 9.26 7.85
CA PHE A 176 16.51 9.24 6.79
C PHE A 176 16.06 10.66 6.39
N LYS A 177 16.31 11.70 7.22
CA LYS A 177 16.05 13.10 6.84
C LYS A 177 16.97 13.60 5.74
N SER A 178 18.26 13.25 5.81
CA SER A 178 19.24 13.67 4.79
C SER A 178 18.87 13.14 3.41
N VAL A 179 18.19 12.00 3.33
CA VAL A 179 17.79 11.41 2.04
C VAL A 179 16.56 12.03 1.43
N LEU A 180 15.55 12.43 2.21
CA LEU A 180 14.47 13.26 1.65
C LEU A 180 15.03 14.55 1.06
N ALA A 181 16.00 15.16 1.74
CA ALA A 181 16.68 16.35 1.22
C ALA A 181 17.54 16.07 -0.03
N GLU A 182 18.17 14.90 -0.15
CA GLU A 182 18.89 14.50 -1.36
C GLU A 182 17.96 14.18 -2.53
N ILE A 183 16.84 13.49 -2.28
CA ILE A 183 15.80 13.23 -3.29
C ILE A 183 15.15 14.53 -3.74
N GLU A 184 14.82 15.44 -2.82
CA GLU A 184 14.33 16.78 -3.16
C GLU A 184 15.35 17.55 -3.99
N LYS A 185 16.65 17.48 -3.65
CA LYS A 185 17.71 18.08 -4.47
C LYS A 185 17.85 17.44 -5.85
N MET A 186 17.65 16.13 -5.98
CA MET A 186 17.67 15.46 -7.29
C MET A 186 16.46 15.87 -8.15
N ILE A 187 15.28 15.98 -7.54
CA ILE A 187 14.05 16.39 -8.23
C ILE A 187 14.07 17.88 -8.61
N VAL A 188 14.56 18.74 -7.72
CA VAL A 188 14.62 20.19 -7.94
C VAL A 188 15.85 20.60 -8.74
N GLY A 189 16.97 19.88 -8.58
CA GLY A 189 18.28 20.16 -9.19
C GLY A 189 18.39 19.91 -10.70
N GLU A 190 17.42 19.23 -11.32
CA GLU A 190 17.36 19.11 -12.78
C GLU A 190 16.48 20.19 -13.46
N THR A 191 15.85 21.09 -12.69
CA THR A 191 15.09 22.23 -13.25
C THR A 191 15.82 23.57 -13.19
N GLY A 192 17.06 23.58 -12.69
CA GLY A 192 17.82 24.80 -12.41
C GLY A 192 18.99 25.11 -13.33
N GLU A 193 19.35 24.23 -14.27
CA GLU A 193 20.43 24.51 -15.22
C GLU A 193 19.92 24.44 -16.67
N GLN A 194 20.05 25.60 -17.34
CA GLN A 194 19.83 25.89 -18.77
C GLN A 194 18.40 26.27 -19.22
N LEU A 195 17.97 27.49 -18.88
CA LEU A 195 17.16 28.33 -19.77
C LEU A 195 17.73 29.77 -19.89
N ASP A 196 19.06 29.89 -19.92
CA ASP A 196 19.78 31.13 -20.23
C ASP A 196 20.70 30.92 -21.46
N GLU A 197 20.15 30.40 -22.57
CA GLU A 197 20.81 30.47 -23.89
C GLU A 197 19.77 30.62 -25.00
N PHE A 198 18.87 31.61 -24.91
CA PHE A 198 18.20 32.20 -26.08
C PHE A 198 17.83 33.67 -25.79
N SER A 199 18.84 34.47 -25.47
CA SER A 199 18.80 35.92 -25.66
C SER A 199 20.13 36.33 -26.26
N ASP A 200 20.24 36.20 -27.58
CA ASP A 200 20.84 37.17 -28.49
C ASP A 200 21.04 36.48 -29.84
N GLU A 201 20.07 36.68 -30.74
CA GLU A 201 20.25 37.06 -32.15
C GLU A 201 18.90 37.40 -32.81
#